data_AF-A0A6M1T126-F1
#
_entry.id   AF-A0A6M1T126-F1
#
_cell.length_a   1.000
_cell.length_b   1.000
_cell.length_c   1.000
_cell.angle_alpha   90.00
_cell.angle_beta   90.00
_cell.angle_gamma   90.00
#
_symmetry.space_group_name_H-M   'P 1'
#
loop_
_entity.id
_entity.type
_entity.pdbx_description
1 polymer ?
#
loop_
_entity_poly.entity_id
_entity_poly.type
_entity_poly.pdbx_seq_one_letter_code
_entity_poly.pdbx_strand_id
1 'polypeptide(L)'
;MNILSSVSQEKFNKKPEEGGWTVGMTVEHLIKVEYGTLKLFSGPVEKSGRNPKQKIEKIQERLLNFDTAMTAYGPIIPDEKPKDKSKALGKIQDIRQKLTGLIEIVDLEEMLPVLNTRFLDI
;
A
#
# COMPACT_ATOMS: atom_id res chain seq x y z
N MET A 1 12.00 0.53 7.96
CA MET A 1 11.95 -0.93 8.25
C MET A 1 12.38 -1.30 9.66
N ASN A 2 13.16 -0.46 10.34
CA ASN A 2 13.77 -0.75 11.65
C ASN A 2 12.76 -1.21 12.72
N ILE A 3 11.55 -0.63 12.75
CA ILE A 3 10.49 -1.03 13.70
C ILE A 3 10.03 -2.46 13.48
N LEU A 4 9.83 -2.91 12.23
CA LEU A 4 9.36 -4.27 11.97
C LEU A 4 10.48 -5.30 12.18
N SER A 5 11.73 -4.91 11.90
CA SER A 5 12.89 -5.78 12.08
C SER A 5 13.10 -6.18 13.55
N SER A 6 12.72 -5.34 14.53
CA SER A 6 12.89 -5.63 15.96
C SER A 6 11.81 -6.54 16.57
N VAL A 7 10.69 -6.75 15.89
CA VAL A 7 9.56 -7.57 16.39
C VAL A 7 9.90 -9.06 16.27
N SER A 8 9.75 -9.89 17.31
CA SER A 8 9.96 -11.34 17.20
C SER A 8 8.87 -12.01 16.32
N GLN A 9 9.14 -13.19 15.76
CA GLN A 9 8.16 -13.95 14.96
C GLN A 9 6.86 -14.23 15.75
N GLU A 10 6.99 -14.52 17.05
CA GLU A 10 5.85 -14.73 17.94
C GLU A 10 5.01 -13.44 18.09
N LYS A 11 5.66 -12.32 18.44
CA LYS A 11 5.00 -11.02 18.58
C LYS A 11 4.39 -10.54 17.25
N PHE A 12 4.97 -10.93 16.12
CA PHE A 12 4.49 -10.56 14.79
C PHE A 12 3.05 -11.02 14.54
N ASN A 13 2.67 -12.18 15.09
CA ASN A 13 1.34 -12.76 14.91
C ASN A 13 0.47 -12.67 16.17
N LYS A 14 0.97 -12.04 17.24
CA LYS A 14 0.19 -11.82 18.46
C LYS A 14 -0.87 -10.72 18.20
N LYS A 15 -2.12 -11.02 18.55
CA LYS A 15 -3.23 -10.04 18.52
C LYS A 15 -3.01 -8.99 19.62
N PRO A 16 -3.23 -7.68 19.34
CA PRO A 16 -3.22 -6.67 20.39
C PRO A 16 -4.35 -6.91 21.40
N GLU A 17 -4.13 -6.50 22.66
CA GLU A 17 -5.11 -6.67 23.75
C GLU A 17 -6.38 -5.85 23.50
N GLU A 18 -6.24 -4.69 22.87
CA GLU A 18 -7.35 -3.80 22.47
C GLU A 18 -8.08 -4.27 21.19
N GLY A 19 -7.68 -5.41 20.61
CA GLY A 19 -8.20 -5.92 19.35
C GLY A 19 -7.47 -5.36 18.12
N GLY A 20 -8.11 -5.43 16.95
CA GLY A 20 -7.51 -4.97 15.68
C GLY A 20 -6.59 -6.00 15.00
N TRP A 21 -5.76 -5.57 14.06
CA TRP A 21 -4.89 -6.46 13.28
C TRP A 21 -3.59 -6.78 14.01
N THR A 22 -3.08 -8.01 13.82
CA THR A 22 -1.71 -8.35 14.23
C THR A 22 -0.71 -7.55 13.41
N VAL A 23 0.55 -7.46 13.84
CA VAL A 23 1.60 -6.83 13.03
C VAL A 23 1.70 -7.49 11.65
N GLY A 24 1.61 -8.83 11.60
CA GLY A 24 1.61 -9.58 10.36
C GLY A 24 0.43 -9.25 9.43
N MET A 25 -0.77 -9.11 9.97
CA MET A 25 -1.95 -8.68 9.22
C MET A 25 -1.78 -7.24 8.68
N THR A 26 -1.26 -6.33 9.50
CA THR A 26 -0.97 -4.96 9.06
C THR A 26 0.06 -4.94 7.93
N VAL A 27 1.13 -5.74 8.03
CA VAL A 27 2.13 -5.85 6.95
C VAL A 27 1.53 -6.46 5.69
N GLU A 28 0.68 -7.48 5.81
CA GLU A 28 -0.03 -8.03 4.64
C GLU A 28 -0.96 -7.01 3.98
N HIS A 29 -1.70 -6.23 4.77
CA HIS A 29 -2.53 -5.15 4.25
C HIS A 29 -1.70 -4.15 3.44
N LEU A 30 -0.56 -3.71 3.98
CA LEU A 30 0.36 -2.81 3.26
C LEU A 30 0.88 -3.45 1.97
N ILE A 31 1.27 -4.73 2.01
CA ILE A 31 1.69 -5.47 0.80
C ILE A 31 0.59 -5.46 -0.26
N LYS A 32 -0.66 -5.72 0.11
CA LYS A 32 -1.80 -5.76 -0.82
C LYS A 32 -2.06 -4.38 -1.44
N VAL A 33 -2.07 -3.32 -0.63
CA VAL A 33 -2.26 -1.94 -1.09
C VAL A 33 -1.11 -1.52 -2.00
N GLU A 34 0.14 -1.69 -1.57
CA GLU A 34 1.32 -1.24 -2.32
C GLU A 34 1.50 -2.04 -3.62
N TYR A 35 1.15 -3.33 -3.63
CA TYR A 35 1.14 -4.14 -4.86
C TYR A 35 0.06 -3.68 -5.86
N GLY A 36 -1.14 -3.35 -5.38
CA GLY A 36 -2.19 -2.76 -6.20
C GLY A 36 -1.76 -1.43 -6.80
N THR A 37 -1.12 -0.57 -6.00
CA THR A 37 -0.52 0.70 -6.44
C THR A 37 0.56 0.48 -7.50
N LEU A 38 1.44 -0.50 -7.32
CA LEU A 38 2.48 -0.82 -8.30
C LEU A 38 1.87 -1.24 -9.64
N LYS A 39 0.87 -2.13 -9.61
CA LYS A 39 0.12 -2.54 -10.81
C LYS A 39 -0.55 -1.35 -11.49
N LEU A 40 -1.16 -0.47 -10.69
CA LEU A 40 -1.85 0.72 -11.17
C LEU A 40 -0.92 1.61 -11.99
N PHE A 41 0.25 1.96 -11.46
CA PHE A 41 1.22 2.82 -12.16
C PHE A 41 2.00 2.12 -13.27
N SER A 42 1.95 0.79 -13.34
CA SER A 42 2.52 0.02 -14.46
C SER A 42 1.52 -0.24 -15.59
N GLY A 43 0.29 0.26 -15.45
CA GLY A 43 -0.77 0.13 -16.45
C GLY A 43 -0.61 1.09 -17.63
N PRO A 44 -1.38 0.90 -18.71
CA PRO A 44 -1.37 1.81 -19.86
C PRO A 44 -1.91 3.19 -19.45
N VAL A 45 -1.24 4.24 -19.93
CA VAL A 45 -1.56 5.65 -19.65
C VAL A 45 -1.83 6.43 -20.94
N GLU A 46 -2.51 7.55 -20.80
CA GLU A 46 -2.78 8.51 -21.89
C GLU A 46 -2.48 9.93 -21.42
N LYS A 47 -2.15 10.82 -22.36
CA LYS A 47 -1.93 12.24 -22.05
C LYS A 47 -3.19 12.87 -21.45
N SER A 48 -2.97 13.72 -20.46
CA SER A 48 -4.02 14.39 -19.72
C SER A 48 -3.84 15.91 -19.76
N GLY A 49 -4.95 16.64 -19.90
CA GLY A 49 -4.97 18.10 -19.71
C GLY A 49 -5.06 18.53 -18.25
N ARG A 50 -5.06 17.60 -17.28
CA ARG A 50 -5.16 17.92 -15.85
C ARG A 50 -3.83 18.50 -15.36
N ASN A 51 -3.88 19.63 -14.66
CA ASN A 51 -2.72 20.12 -13.92
C ASN A 51 -2.31 19.08 -12.84
N PRO A 52 -1.11 18.48 -12.90
CA PRO A 52 -0.69 17.44 -11.96
C PRO A 52 -0.72 17.92 -10.51
N LYS A 53 -0.43 19.21 -10.28
CA LYS A 53 -0.33 19.84 -8.96
C LYS A 53 -1.69 20.12 -8.29
N GLN A 54 -2.79 20.07 -9.04
CA GLN A 54 -4.13 20.48 -8.58
C GLN A 54 -4.62 19.77 -7.29
N LYS A 55 -4.12 18.58 -6.99
CA LYS A 55 -4.56 17.77 -5.83
C LYS A 55 -3.52 17.64 -4.73
N ILE A 56 -2.33 18.25 -4.85
CA ILE A 56 -1.23 18.06 -3.89
C ILE A 56 -1.67 18.43 -2.47
N GLU A 57 -2.18 19.65 -2.27
CA GLU A 57 -2.59 20.13 -0.94
C GLU A 57 -3.66 19.24 -0.30
N LYS A 58 -4.70 18.88 -1.06
CA LYS A 58 -5.77 18.00 -0.58
C LYS A 58 -5.28 16.58 -0.25
N ILE A 59 -4.33 16.05 -1.02
CA ILE A 59 -3.73 14.74 -0.73
C ILE A 59 -2.88 14.83 0.54
N GLN A 60 -2.07 15.88 0.69
CA GLN A 60 -1.27 16.12 1.90
C GLN A 60 -2.15 16.25 3.14
N GLU A 61 -3.19 17.08 3.10
CA GLU A 61 -4.16 17.25 4.18
C GLU A 61 -4.74 15.90 4.63
N ARG A 62 -5.18 15.08 3.66
CA ARG A 62 -5.76 13.76 3.95
C ARG A 62 -4.77 12.77 4.52
N LEU A 63 -3.54 12.74 4.00
CA LEU A 63 -2.49 11.82 4.47
C LEU A 63 -1.92 12.20 5.84
N LEU A 64 -2.01 13.48 6.21
CA LEU A 64 -1.56 14.00 7.51
C LEU A 64 -2.68 14.08 8.55
N ASN A 65 -3.92 13.74 8.18
CA ASN A 65 -5.05 13.64 9.10
C ASN A 65 -5.07 12.26 9.76
N PHE A 66 -4.64 12.20 11.03
CA PHE A 66 -4.64 10.96 11.83
C PHE A 66 -5.95 10.71 12.59
N ASP A 67 -6.88 11.67 12.58
CA ASP A 67 -8.16 11.57 13.27
C ASP A 67 -9.21 10.80 12.45
N THR A 68 -9.00 10.69 11.14
CA THR A 68 -9.93 10.01 10.24
C THR A 68 -9.48 8.57 9.98
N ALA A 69 -10.16 7.61 10.59
CA ALA A 69 -9.96 6.19 10.30
C ALA A 69 -10.70 5.78 9.02
N MET A 70 -10.00 5.16 8.07
CA MET A 70 -10.59 4.57 6.88
C MET A 70 -10.77 3.06 7.06
N THR A 71 -11.96 2.55 6.76
CA THR A 71 -12.21 1.10 6.75
C THR A 71 -11.64 0.48 5.47
N ALA A 72 -10.75 -0.50 5.62
CA ALA A 72 -10.29 -1.30 4.48
C ALA A 72 -11.46 -2.09 3.88
N TYR A 73 -11.50 -2.18 2.54
CA TYR A 73 -12.60 -2.85 1.84
C TYR A 73 -12.09 -3.87 0.83
N GLY A 74 -12.77 -5.02 0.76
CA GLY A 74 -12.54 -6.04 -0.26
C GLY A 74 -11.13 -6.67 -0.18
N PRO A 75 -10.39 -6.74 -1.30
CA PRO A 75 -9.22 -7.62 -1.45
C PRO A 75 -7.99 -7.16 -0.66
N ILE A 76 -7.97 -5.91 -0.22
CA ILE A 76 -6.92 -5.35 0.65
C ILE A 76 -7.09 -5.74 2.12
N ILE A 77 -8.18 -6.39 2.51
CA ILE A 77 -8.34 -6.91 3.88
C ILE A 77 -7.36 -8.09 4.07
N PRO A 78 -6.50 -8.08 5.10
CA PRO A 78 -5.59 -9.20 5.39
C PRO A 78 -6.37 -10.40 5.93
N ASP A 79 -5.85 -11.60 5.68
CA ASP A 79 -6.41 -12.82 6.27
C ASP A 79 -5.84 -13.07 7.68
N GLU A 80 -6.51 -13.91 8.47
CA GLU A 80 -6.12 -14.19 9.86
C GLU A 80 -5.02 -15.25 10.00
N LYS A 81 -4.47 -15.77 8.89
CA LYS A 81 -3.43 -16.80 8.95
C LYS A 81 -2.13 -16.21 9.50
N PRO A 82 -1.37 -16.96 10.32
CA PRO A 82 -0.04 -16.54 10.74
C PRO A 82 0.86 -16.23 9.55
N LYS A 83 1.57 -15.10 9.64
CA LYS A 83 2.51 -14.64 8.63
C LYS A 83 3.95 -14.96 9.03
N ASP A 84 4.72 -15.44 8.08
CA ASP A 84 6.18 -15.52 8.21
C ASP A 84 6.77 -14.11 8.12
N LYS A 85 7.42 -13.65 9.19
CA LYS A 85 7.98 -12.30 9.28
C LYS A 85 9.02 -12.06 8.21
N SER A 86 9.92 -13.00 7.98
CA SER A 86 11.02 -12.84 7.02
C SER A 86 10.48 -12.67 5.60
N LYS A 87 9.53 -13.53 5.20
CA LYS A 87 8.86 -13.44 3.90
C LYS A 87 8.07 -12.15 3.74
N ALA A 88 7.32 -11.75 4.76
CA ALA A 88 6.53 -10.52 4.73
C ALA A 88 7.44 -9.28 4.57
N LEU A 89 8.55 -9.23 5.31
CA LEU A 89 9.52 -8.14 5.20
C LEU A 89 10.23 -8.11 3.85
N GLY A 90 10.66 -9.26 3.34
CA GLY A 90 11.26 -9.33 2.00
C GLY A 90 10.30 -8.82 0.93
N LYS A 91 9.02 -9.23 0.99
CA LYS A 91 8.01 -8.83 0.00
C LYS A 91 7.71 -7.34 0.03
N ILE A 92 7.51 -6.75 1.21
CA ILE A 92 7.23 -5.31 1.30
C ILE A 92 8.47 -4.46 0.97
N GLN A 93 9.69 -4.94 1.24
CA GLN A 93 10.92 -4.26 0.81
C GLN A 93 11.03 -4.23 -0.72
N ASP A 94 10.81 -5.36 -1.38
CA ASP A 94 10.83 -5.48 -2.84
C ASP A 94 9.79 -4.55 -3.51
N ILE A 95 8.54 -4.57 -3.02
CA ILE A 95 7.48 -3.70 -3.55
C ILE A 95 7.85 -2.22 -3.40
N ARG A 96 8.38 -1.80 -2.25
CA ARG A 96 8.78 -0.41 -2.02
C ARG A 96 9.93 0.02 -2.89
N GLN A 97 10.92 -0.85 -3.12
CA GLN A 97 12.00 -0.55 -4.07
C GLN A 97 11.46 -0.32 -5.48
N LYS A 98 10.51 -1.15 -5.93
CA LYS A 98 9.86 -0.99 -7.24
C LYS A 98 9.04 0.31 -7.32
N LEU A 99 8.26 0.62 -6.29
CA LEU A 99 7.49 1.86 -6.22
C LEU A 99 8.40 3.10 -6.26
N THR A 100 9.51 3.10 -5.53
CA THR A 100 10.48 4.20 -5.59
C THR A 100 11.08 4.34 -6.99
N GLY A 101 11.38 3.22 -7.67
CA GLY A 101 11.86 3.25 -9.05
C GLY A 101 10.88 3.86 -10.05
N LEU A 102 9.58 3.78 -9.79
CA LEU A 102 8.56 4.40 -10.65
C LEU A 102 8.58 5.92 -10.60
N ILE A 103 9.05 6.53 -9.51
CA ILE A 103 9.09 7.99 -9.33
C ILE A 103 9.92 8.66 -10.44
N GLU A 104 10.98 8.00 -10.89
CA GLU A 104 11.91 8.53 -11.88
C GLU A 104 11.42 8.41 -13.33
N ILE A 105 10.41 7.57 -13.59
CA ILE A 105 10.01 7.20 -14.96
C ILE A 105 8.55 7.54 -15.30
N VAL A 106 7.70 7.79 -14.30
CA VAL A 106 6.30 8.14 -14.53
C VAL A 106 6.19 9.61 -14.94
N ASP A 107 5.55 9.87 -16.08
CA ASP A 107 5.20 11.21 -16.52
C ASP A 107 3.95 11.72 -15.77
N LEU A 108 4.06 12.88 -15.13
CA LEU A 108 2.98 13.49 -14.36
C LEU A 108 1.86 14.08 -15.25
N GLU A 109 2.13 14.29 -16.54
CA GLU A 109 1.13 14.74 -17.53
C GLU A 109 0.34 13.57 -18.15
N GLU A 110 0.71 12.34 -17.81
CA GLU A 110 -0.02 11.15 -18.21
C GLU A 110 -0.93 10.67 -17.08
N MET A 111 -2.09 10.12 -17.44
CA MET A 111 -3.04 9.53 -16.50
C MET A 111 -3.56 8.21 -17.02
N LEU A 112 -3.98 7.35 -16.10
CA LEU A 112 -4.72 6.16 -16.46
C LEU A 112 -6.06 6.54 -17.09
N PRO A 113 -6.38 6.05 -18.30
CA PRO A 113 -7.60 6.45 -19.01
C PRO A 113 -8.86 6.01 -18.27
N VAL A 114 -8.84 4.85 -17.60
CA VAL A 114 -9.90 4.36 -16.69
C VAL A 114 -9.31 3.45 -15.61
N LEU A 115 -9.68 3.66 -14.35
CA LEU A 115 -9.47 2.70 -13.25
C LEU A 115 -10.35 1.45 -13.49
N ASN A 116 -9.81 0.43 -14.16
CA ASN A 116 -10.49 -0.87 -14.24
C ASN A 116 -10.34 -1.58 -12.89
N THR A 117 -11.42 -1.69 -12.11
CA THR A 117 -11.38 -2.25 -10.75
C THR A 117 -10.94 -3.72 -10.68
N ARG A 118 -10.79 -4.42 -11.81
CA ARG A 118 -10.14 -5.74 -11.90
C ARG A 118 -8.69 -5.77 -11.40
N PHE A 119 -8.01 -4.63 -11.24
CA PHE A 119 -6.66 -4.59 -10.65
C PHE A 119 -6.62 -5.04 -9.17
N LEU A 120 -7.78 -5.05 -8.51
CA LEU A 120 -7.94 -5.48 -7.14
C LEU A 120 -8.22 -6.99 -7.00
N ASP A 121 -8.27 -7.76 -8.09
CA ASP A 121 -8.29 -9.22 -8.00
C ASP A 121 -6.88 -9.70 -7.56
N ILE A 122 -6.69 -9.85 -6.24
CA ILE A 122 -5.45 -10.34 -5.58
C ILE A 122 -5.69 -11.74 -5.02
#